data_AF-A0A7Y8WTZ0-F1
#
_entry.id   AF-A0A7Y8WTZ0-F1
#
_cell.length_a   1.000
_cell.length_b   1.000
_cell.length_c   1.000
_cell.angle_alpha   90.00
_cell.angle_beta   90.00
_cell.angle_gamma   90.00
#
_symmetry.space_group_name_H-M   'P 1'
#
loop_
_entity.id
_entity.type
_entity.pdbx_description
1 polymer ?
#
loop_
_entity_poly.entity_id
_entity_poly.type
_entity_poly.pdbx_seq_one_letter_code
_entity_poly.pdbx_strand_id
1 'polypeptide(L)'
;MAKTWTTRRRGDERDFLRSLRKGMTVYVINEPAHIVPGVYRPRTYSSHTVTGKNWITGGWEIGNNNSAAGFLRFWGTVYDQPPAGFDHISYDEGDVRYDGYGLHPEKAFDRKLDAAELDYLDVEARYASERRALDKKAGRRGHH
;
A
#
# COMPACT_ATOMS: atom_id res chain seq x y z
N MET A 1 -20.89 3.70 -15.89
CA MET A 1 -19.66 3.36 -16.64
C MET A 1 -18.50 3.48 -15.68
N ALA A 2 -17.57 2.52 -15.66
CA ALA A 2 -16.33 2.63 -14.90
C ALA A 2 -15.56 3.87 -15.38
N LYS A 3 -15.15 4.72 -14.44
CA LYS A 3 -14.33 5.89 -14.68
C LYS A 3 -12.86 5.50 -14.62
N THR A 4 -12.10 6.03 -15.57
CA THR A 4 -10.66 5.80 -15.68
C THR A 4 -9.98 7.14 -15.86
N TRP A 5 -8.85 7.33 -15.20
CA TRP A 5 -7.99 8.51 -15.32
C TRP A 5 -6.61 8.07 -15.79
N THR A 6 -6.04 8.80 -16.73
CA THR A 6 -4.70 8.52 -17.25
C THR A 6 -3.88 9.79 -17.38
N THR A 7 -2.57 9.68 -17.18
CA THR A 7 -1.60 10.77 -17.42
C THR A 7 -1.55 11.21 -18.88
N ARG A 8 -2.07 10.40 -19.81
CA ARG A 8 -2.04 10.68 -21.26
C ARG A 8 -3.11 11.68 -21.72
N ARG A 9 -4.18 11.88 -20.95
CA ARG A 9 -5.30 12.77 -21.31
C ARG A 9 -5.24 14.07 -20.53
N ARG A 10 -5.37 15.19 -21.24
CA ARG A 10 -5.34 16.52 -20.64
C ARG A 10 -6.54 16.71 -19.72
N GLY A 11 -6.28 17.03 -18.46
CA GLY A 11 -7.32 17.33 -17.46
C GLY A 11 -7.74 16.13 -16.60
N ASP A 12 -7.32 14.92 -16.93
CA ASP A 12 -7.62 13.71 -16.15
C ASP A 12 -7.06 13.81 -14.73
N GLU A 13 -5.86 14.35 -14.54
CA GLU A 13 -5.30 14.53 -13.19
C GLU A 13 -6.20 15.43 -12.33
N ARG A 14 -6.71 16.53 -12.89
CA ARG A 14 -7.60 17.44 -12.17
C ARG A 14 -8.96 16.81 -11.89
N ASP A 15 -9.51 16.08 -12.85
CA ASP A 15 -10.78 15.36 -12.69
C ASP A 15 -10.65 14.22 -11.66
N PHE A 16 -9.53 13.49 -11.69
CA PHE A 16 -9.18 12.49 -10.70
C PHE A 16 -9.20 13.10 -9.30
N LEU A 17 -8.40 14.14 -9.05
CA LEU A 17 -8.32 14.80 -7.74
C LEU A 17 -9.66 15.36 -7.24
N ARG A 18 -10.54 15.81 -8.16
CA ARG A 18 -11.89 16.28 -7.81
C ARG A 18 -12.84 15.16 -7.45
N SER A 19 -12.64 13.97 -8.01
CA SER A 19 -13.51 12.82 -7.79
C SER A 19 -13.24 12.09 -6.47
N LEU A 20 -12.06 12.30 -5.88
CA LEU A 20 -11.63 11.60 -4.67
C LEU A 20 -12.46 12.00 -3.45
N ARG A 21 -12.72 11.00 -2.61
CA ARG A 21 -13.35 11.13 -1.30
C ARG A 21 -12.66 10.17 -0.34
N LYS A 22 -12.61 10.52 0.96
CA LYS A 22 -12.07 9.64 1.99
C LYS A 22 -12.79 8.28 1.97
N GLY A 23 -12.03 7.20 2.07
CA GLY A 23 -12.54 5.82 2.03
C GLY A 23 -12.83 5.29 0.63
N MET A 24 -12.66 6.09 -0.43
CA MET A 24 -12.78 5.60 -1.81
C MET A 24 -11.66 4.62 -2.13
N THR A 25 -12.01 3.49 -2.73
CA THR A 25 -11.04 2.56 -3.32
C THR A 25 -10.80 2.90 -4.78
N VAL A 26 -9.54 2.92 -5.18
CA VAL A 26 -9.11 3.05 -6.57
C VAL A 26 -8.25 1.85 -6.93
N TYR A 27 -8.17 1.54 -8.22
CA TYR A 27 -7.50 0.35 -8.73
C TYR A 27 -6.45 0.72 -9.76
N VAL A 28 -5.37 -0.06 -9.81
CA VAL A 28 -4.28 0.10 -10.78
C VAL A 28 -3.88 -1.27 -11.32
N ILE A 29 -3.50 -1.34 -12.59
CA ILE A 29 -2.95 -2.58 -13.16
C ILE A 29 -1.46 -2.59 -12.86
N ASN A 30 -0.96 -3.72 -12.37
CA ASN A 30 0.46 -3.85 -12.08
C ASN A 30 1.19 -4.19 -13.39
N GLU A 31 1.98 -3.24 -13.91
CA GLU A 31 2.82 -3.47 -15.08
C GLU A 31 4.21 -4.02 -14.66
N PRO A 32 4.81 -4.95 -15.43
CA PRO A 32 6.09 -5.60 -15.08
C PRO A 32 7.25 -4.64 -14.77
N ALA A 33 7.24 -3.42 -15.32
CA ALA A 33 8.26 -2.41 -15.08
C ALA A 33 8.30 -1.87 -13.63
N HIS A 34 7.21 -2.05 -12.87
CA HIS A 34 7.07 -1.56 -11.49
C HIS A 34 7.09 -2.69 -10.45
N ILE A 35 7.50 -3.88 -10.89
CA ILE A 35 7.29 -5.14 -10.17
C ILE A 35 8.62 -5.86 -10.01
N VAL A 36 8.85 -6.42 -8.82
CA VAL A 36 9.99 -7.33 -8.57
C VAL A 36 9.78 -8.61 -9.39
N PRO A 37 10.69 -8.96 -10.31
CA PRO A 37 10.59 -10.19 -11.09
C PRO A 37 10.40 -11.42 -10.18
N GLY A 38 9.42 -12.27 -10.49
CA GLY A 38 9.13 -13.51 -9.73
C GLY A 38 8.16 -13.39 -8.57
N VAL A 39 7.82 -12.18 -8.10
CA VAL A 39 6.89 -11.97 -6.97
C VAL A 39 5.43 -11.89 -7.42
N TYR A 40 5.18 -11.47 -8.67
CA TYR A 40 3.83 -11.17 -9.13
C TYR A 40 3.51 -11.82 -10.47
N ARG A 41 2.30 -12.39 -10.56
CA ARG A 41 1.79 -12.96 -11.80
C ARG A 41 1.52 -11.85 -12.83
N PRO A 42 1.75 -12.10 -14.14
CA PRO A 42 1.29 -11.21 -15.19
C PRO A 42 -0.23 -11.00 -15.07
N ARG A 43 -0.71 -9.79 -15.37
CA ARG A 43 -2.16 -9.42 -15.39
C ARG A 43 -2.83 -9.36 -14.01
N THR A 44 -2.15 -8.80 -13.01
CA THR A 44 -2.76 -8.49 -11.72
C THR A 44 -3.16 -7.02 -11.60
N TYR A 45 -4.11 -6.71 -10.71
CA TYR A 45 -4.45 -5.34 -10.31
C TYR A 45 -4.33 -5.14 -8.79
N SER A 46 -3.92 -3.96 -8.36
CA SER A 46 -3.87 -3.57 -6.94
C SER A 46 -5.01 -2.63 -6.59
N SER A 47 -5.52 -2.73 -5.36
CA SER A 47 -6.51 -1.81 -4.80
C SER A 47 -5.87 -0.91 -3.75
N HIS A 48 -6.20 0.38 -3.78
CA HIS A 48 -5.69 1.37 -2.84
C HIS A 48 -6.82 2.26 -2.31
N THR A 49 -6.79 2.52 -1.01
CA THR A 49 -7.81 3.35 -0.35
C THR A 49 -7.32 4.79 -0.21
N VAL A 50 -8.18 5.75 -0.55
CA VAL A 50 -8.00 7.17 -0.27
C VAL A 50 -8.13 7.38 1.23
N THR A 51 -7.02 7.66 1.92
CA THR A 51 -6.97 7.76 3.39
C THR A 51 -7.50 9.09 3.90
N GLY A 52 -7.43 10.14 3.08
CA GLY A 52 -7.94 11.45 3.42
C GLY A 52 -7.17 12.56 2.73
N LYS A 53 -7.23 13.76 3.29
CA LYS A 53 -6.39 14.88 2.87
C LYS A 53 -5.25 15.05 3.85
N ASN A 54 -4.06 15.32 3.33
CA ASN A 54 -2.93 15.77 4.11
C ASN A 54 -3.31 17.06 4.87
N TRP A 55 -3.03 17.11 6.17
CA TRP A 55 -3.41 18.25 7.00
C TRP A 55 -2.58 19.51 6.74
N ILE A 56 -1.36 19.37 6.18
CA ILE A 56 -0.47 20.50 5.86
C ILE A 56 -0.76 21.02 4.46
N THR A 57 -0.81 20.13 3.46
CA THR A 57 -0.88 20.52 2.05
C THR A 57 -2.30 20.54 1.49
N GLY A 58 -3.27 19.98 2.20
CA GLY A 58 -4.65 19.83 1.74
C GLY A 58 -4.83 18.87 0.55
N GLY A 59 -3.76 18.26 0.07
CA GLY A 59 -3.77 17.29 -1.03
C GLY A 59 -4.35 15.95 -0.61
N TRP A 60 -5.00 15.25 -1.54
CA TRP A 60 -5.49 13.90 -1.29
C TRP A 60 -4.35 12.90 -1.14
N GLU A 61 -4.52 11.95 -0.23
CA GLU A 61 -3.60 10.85 0.06
C GLU A 61 -4.23 9.50 -0.25
N ILE A 62 -3.40 8.58 -0.73
CA ILE A 62 -3.76 7.20 -1.07
C ILE A 62 -2.79 6.26 -0.34
N GLY A 63 -3.33 5.34 0.47
CA GLY A 63 -2.54 4.42 1.28
C GLY A 63 -1.68 5.11 2.34
N ASN A 64 -0.48 4.57 2.61
CA ASN A 64 0.49 5.10 3.58
C ASN A 64 1.15 6.41 3.09
N ASN A 65 0.37 7.49 3.04
CA ASN A 65 0.84 8.86 2.84
C ASN A 65 1.39 9.19 1.42
N ASN A 66 0.95 8.47 0.38
CA ASN A 66 1.29 8.86 -0.99
C ASN A 66 0.33 9.93 -1.50
N SER A 67 0.86 11.01 -2.09
CA SER A 67 0.00 12.01 -2.72
C SER A 67 -0.76 11.40 -3.90
N ALA A 68 -2.05 11.70 -4.02
CA ALA A 68 -2.89 11.15 -5.09
C ALA A 68 -2.39 11.55 -6.49
N ALA A 69 -1.91 12.79 -6.64
CA ALA A 69 -1.31 13.24 -7.90
C ALA A 69 -0.04 12.44 -8.25
N GLY A 70 0.84 12.20 -7.27
CA GLY A 70 2.01 11.36 -7.44
C GLY A 70 1.64 9.91 -7.76
N PHE A 71 0.60 9.40 -7.11
CA PHE A 71 0.07 8.06 -7.34
C PHE A 71 -0.39 7.87 -8.80
N LEU A 72 -1.18 8.80 -9.35
CA LEU A 72 -1.60 8.76 -10.75
C LEU A 72 -0.41 8.85 -11.70
N ARG A 73 0.59 9.68 -11.39
CA ARG A 73 1.79 9.83 -12.22
C ARG A 73 2.67 8.59 -12.21
N PHE A 74 2.76 7.91 -11.07
CA PHE A 74 3.55 6.69 -10.91
C PHE A 74 2.91 5.52 -11.68
N TRP A 75 1.62 5.29 -11.50
CA TRP A 75 0.92 4.16 -12.14
C TRP A 75 0.47 4.44 -13.57
N GLY A 76 0.43 5.71 -13.98
CA GLY A 76 0.02 6.14 -15.32
C GLY A 76 -1.49 6.06 -15.59
N THR A 77 -2.18 5.03 -15.09
CA THR A 77 -3.63 4.84 -15.24
C THR A 77 -4.26 4.33 -13.95
N VAL A 78 -5.37 4.95 -13.55
CA VAL A 78 -6.14 4.62 -12.35
C VAL A 78 -7.61 4.40 -12.70
N TYR A 79 -8.22 3.39 -12.10
CA TYR A 79 -9.61 2.98 -12.32
C TYR A 79 -10.44 3.19 -11.04
N ASP A 80 -11.70 3.55 -11.18
CA ASP A 80 -12.66 3.66 -10.06
C ASP A 80 -13.36 2.34 -9.71
N GLN A 81 -13.23 1.34 -10.57
CA GLN A 81 -13.73 -0.02 -10.42
C GLN A 81 -12.62 -1.02 -10.75
N PRO A 82 -12.69 -2.26 -10.24
CA PRO A 82 -11.76 -3.31 -10.59
C PRO A 82 -11.68 -3.50 -12.12
N PRO A 83 -10.48 -3.51 -12.72
CA PRO A 83 -10.34 -3.75 -14.15
C PRO A 83 -10.77 -5.18 -14.51
N ALA A 84 -11.68 -5.30 -15.48
CA ALA A 84 -12.22 -6.59 -15.88
C ALA A 84 -11.16 -7.50 -16.54
N GLY A 85 -11.16 -8.79 -16.19
CA GLY A 85 -10.23 -9.78 -16.76
C GLY A 85 -8.80 -9.70 -16.21
N PHE A 86 -8.60 -9.03 -15.07
CA PHE A 86 -7.37 -9.02 -14.29
C PHE A 86 -7.63 -9.68 -12.94
N ASP A 87 -6.67 -10.44 -12.46
CA ASP A 87 -6.74 -11.04 -11.13
C ASP A 87 -6.39 -9.97 -10.09
N HIS A 88 -7.10 -9.96 -8.96
CA HIS A 88 -6.68 -9.08 -7.87
C HIS A 88 -5.33 -9.56 -7.36
N ILE A 89 -4.41 -8.62 -7.14
CA ILE A 89 -3.34 -8.79 -6.18
C ILE A 89 -4.04 -8.75 -4.82
N SER A 90 -4.74 -9.82 -4.46
CA SER A 90 -5.03 -10.02 -3.06
C SER A 90 -3.66 -10.18 -2.44
N TYR A 91 -3.19 -9.17 -1.70
CA TYR A 91 -2.71 -9.49 -0.36
C TYR A 91 -3.92 -10.15 0.29
N ASP A 92 -4.12 -11.45 0.08
CA ASP A 92 -4.96 -12.17 1.01
C ASP A 92 -4.30 -11.90 2.35
N GLU A 93 -5.07 -11.42 3.32
CA GLU A 93 -4.65 -11.50 4.72
C GLU A 93 -4.32 -12.96 5.12
N GLY A 94 -4.54 -13.94 4.23
CA GLY A 94 -4.05 -15.31 4.30
C GLY A 94 -3.08 -15.85 3.23
N ASP A 95 -2.65 -15.15 2.16
CA ASP A 95 -2.05 -15.89 1.00
C ASP A 95 -1.02 -15.18 0.10
N VAL A 96 -0.30 -14.14 0.55
CA VAL A 96 0.94 -13.72 -0.18
C VAL A 96 2.10 -13.22 0.69
N ARG A 97 2.31 -13.86 1.84
CA ARG A 97 3.60 -13.79 2.56
C ARG A 97 4.22 -15.16 2.85
N TYR A 98 3.83 -16.21 2.12
CA TYR A 98 4.23 -17.59 2.46
C TYR A 98 5.17 -18.29 1.49
N ASP A 99 5.72 -17.60 0.50
CA ASP A 99 6.77 -18.18 -0.36
C ASP A 99 8.19 -17.76 0.06
N GLY A 100 8.47 -17.76 1.37
CA GLY A 100 9.85 -17.97 1.84
C GLY A 100 10.36 -17.17 3.04
N TYR A 101 9.67 -16.12 3.53
CA TYR A 101 10.23 -15.27 4.60
C TYR A 101 9.24 -14.76 5.66
N GLY A 102 7.95 -15.13 5.61
CA GLY A 102 6.94 -14.69 6.59
C GLY A 102 6.62 -15.72 7.68
N LEU A 103 6.45 -15.26 8.93
CA LEU A 103 5.93 -16.06 10.05
C LEU A 103 4.44 -16.40 9.83
N HIS A 104 4.05 -17.68 9.89
CA HIS A 104 2.65 -18.11 9.75
C HIS A 104 1.87 -17.84 11.05
N PRO A 105 0.71 -17.14 11.03
CA PRO A 105 -0.08 -16.92 12.25
C PRO A 105 -0.60 -18.21 12.87
N GLU A 106 -0.68 -19.29 12.08
CA GLU A 106 -1.20 -20.59 12.49
C GLU A 106 -0.14 -21.70 12.59
N LYS A 107 1.12 -21.41 12.26
CA LYS A 107 2.22 -22.37 12.44
C LYS A 107 3.17 -21.82 13.48
N ALA A 108 3.47 -22.64 14.50
CA ALA A 108 4.59 -22.37 15.38
C ALA A 108 5.84 -22.18 14.54
N PHE A 109 6.56 -21.07 14.78
CA PHE A 109 7.86 -20.83 14.19
C PHE A 109 8.81 -21.96 14.60
N ASP A 110 9.25 -22.78 13.63
CA ASP A 110 10.05 -23.98 13.88
C ASP A 110 11.52 -23.83 13.48
N ARG A 111 11.89 -22.74 12.79
CA ARG A 111 13.28 -22.43 12.43
C ARG A 111 13.98 -21.68 13.56
N LYS A 112 15.30 -21.86 13.65
CA LYS A 112 16.15 -21.02 14.49
C LYS A 112 16.52 -19.77 13.70
N LEU A 113 16.32 -18.59 14.30
CA LEU A 113 16.84 -17.34 13.76
C LEU A 113 18.36 -17.37 13.81
N ASP A 114 19.02 -16.88 12.76
CA ASP A 114 20.46 -16.66 12.80
C ASP A 114 20.80 -15.35 13.53
N ALA A 115 22.10 -15.13 13.79
CA ALA A 115 22.55 -13.96 14.54
C ALA A 115 22.26 -12.62 13.84
N ALA A 116 22.20 -12.60 12.52
CA ALA A 116 21.93 -11.38 11.76
C ALA A 116 20.43 -11.03 11.81
N GLU A 117 19.57 -12.04 11.75
CA GLU A 117 18.13 -11.85 11.92
C GLU A 117 17.76 -11.41 13.34
N LEU A 118 18.44 -11.94 14.37
CA LEU A 118 18.27 -11.49 15.75
C LEU A 118 18.69 -10.03 15.94
N ASP A 119 19.84 -9.64 15.40
CA ASP A 119 20.33 -8.25 15.50
C ASP A 119 19.38 -7.27 14.79
N TYR A 120 18.84 -7.66 13.63
CA TYR A 120 17.82 -6.88 12.93
C TYR A 120 16.55 -6.70 13.77
N LEU A 121 16.06 -7.76 14.42
CA LEU A 121 14.88 -7.69 15.29
C LEU A 121 15.12 -6.84 16.53
N ASP A 122 16.32 -6.88 17.12
CA ASP A 122 16.68 -6.02 18.26
C ASP A 122 16.70 -4.54 17.87
N VAL A 123 17.20 -4.23 16.68
CA VAL A 123 17.18 -2.86 16.13
C VAL A 123 15.74 -2.38 15.89
N GLU A 124 14.90 -3.19 15.25
CA GLU A 124 13.47 -2.88 15.03
C GLU A 124 12.73 -2.72 16.36
N ALA A 125 12.98 -3.59 17.35
CA ALA A 125 12.38 -3.50 18.68
C ALA A 125 12.75 -2.21 19.39
N ARG A 126 14.02 -1.76 19.27
CA ARG A 126 14.46 -0.47 19.80
C ARG A 126 13.72 0.68 19.15
N TYR A 127 13.64 0.73 17.82
CA TYR A 127 12.90 1.77 17.10
C TYR A 127 11.40 1.78 17.42
N ALA A 128 10.78 0.60 17.54
CA ALA A 128 9.38 0.49 17.94
C ALA A 128 9.16 1.00 19.38
N SER A 129 10.09 0.73 20.30
CA SER A 129 10.04 1.23 21.67
C SER A 129 10.19 2.75 21.74
N GLU A 130 11.10 3.32 20.94
CA GLU A 130 11.32 4.76 20.83
C GLU A 130 10.10 5.47 20.25
N ARG A 131 9.48 4.91 19.20
CA ARG A 131 8.23 5.43 18.63
C ARG A 131 7.09 5.39 19.65
N ARG A 132 6.92 4.29 20.38
CA ARG A 132 5.92 4.19 21.46
C ARG A 132 6.16 5.21 22.56
N ALA A 133 7.41 5.46 22.94
CA ALA A 133 7.76 6.48 23.92
C ALA A 133 7.45 7.89 23.40
N LEU A 134 7.73 8.16 22.12
CA LEU A 134 7.39 9.42 21.45
C LEU A 134 5.87 9.60 21.34
N ASP A 135 5.11 8.57 20.96
CA ASP A 135 3.65 8.62 20.86
C ASP A 135 3.00 8.84 22.23
N LYS A 136 3.53 8.18 23.29
CA LYS A 136 3.12 8.40 24.68
C LYS A 136 3.41 9.83 25.13
N LYS A 137 4.57 10.39 24.77
CA LYS A 137 4.93 11.79 25.05
C LYS A 137 4.09 12.78 24.25
N ALA A 138 3.67 12.43 23.04
CA ALA A 138 2.82 13.22 22.16
C ALA A 138 1.32 13.08 22.45
N GLY A 139 0.94 12.30 23.47
CA GLY A 139 -0.46 12.12 23.88
C GLY A 139 -1.33 11.33 22.88
N ARG A 140 -0.73 10.69 21.88
CA ARG A 140 -1.46 9.82 20.94
C ARG A 140 -1.76 8.49 21.63
N ARG A 141 -3.01 8.30 22.05
CA ARG A 141 -3.50 6.98 22.47
C ARG A 141 -3.54 6.08 21.24
N GLY A 142 -2.60 5.14 21.16
CA GLY A 142 -2.62 4.09 20.15
C GLY A 142 -3.91 3.28 20.29
N HIS A 143 -4.70 3.23 19.22
CA HIS A 143 -5.77 2.25 19.10
C HIS A 143 -5.12 0.90 18.80
N HIS A 144 -5.29 -0.01 19.75
CA HIS A 144 -5.02 -1.44 19.60
C HIS A 144 -5.98 -2.06 18.58
#